data_AF-A0A2H9LZC0-F1
#
_entry.id   AF-A0A2H9LZC0-F1
#
_cell.length_a   1.000
_cell.length_b   1.000
_cell.length_c   1.000
_cell.angle_alpha   90.00
_cell.angle_beta   90.00
_cell.angle_gamma   90.00
#
_symmetry.space_group_name_H-M   'P 1'
#
loop_
_entity.id
_entity.type
_entity.pdbx_description
1 polymer ?
#
loop_
_entity_poly.entity_id
_entity_poly.type
_entity_poly.pdbx_seq_one_letter_code
_entity_poly.pdbx_strand_id
1 'polypeptide(L)' 'VKVVMAPQTIFGRVNLNVYSAGRLLKEIGVIGDGCDFTPETALVKLMWVLGHEKKYAKVKKEMETNIAGEITERSLLIDE' A
#
# COMPACT_ATOMS: atom_id res chain seq x y z
N VAL A 1 6.62 -9.21 12.59
CA VAL A 1 5.30 -8.91 11.98
C VAL A 1 5.48 -7.87 10.89
N LYS A 2 4.62 -7.84 9.87
CA LYS A 2 4.58 -6.79 8.83
C LYS A 2 3.22 -6.09 8.91
N VAL A 3 3.22 -4.77 8.86
CA VAL A 3 2.02 -3.93 8.99
C VAL A 3 1.88 -3.10 7.72
N VAL A 4 0.71 -3.19 7.10
CA VAL A 4 0.37 -2.50 5.85
C VAL A 4 -0.82 -1.58 6.12
N MET A 5 -0.76 -0.33 5.66
CA MET A 5 -1.88 0.60 5.62
C MET A 5 -2.63 0.43 4.30
N ALA A 6 -3.96 0.38 4.36
CA ALA A 6 -4.84 0.46 3.19
C ALA A 6 -5.92 1.53 3.45
N PRO A 7 -6.43 2.20 2.40
CA PRO A 7 -7.46 3.22 2.56
C PRO A 7 -8.80 2.57 2.92
N GLN A 8 -9.52 3.11 3.91
CA GLN A 8 -10.92 2.71 4.18
C GLN A 8 -11.88 3.24 3.11
N THR A 9 -11.51 4.37 2.48
CA THR A 9 -12.30 4.96 1.40
C THR A 9 -12.22 4.10 0.15
N ILE A 10 -13.34 4.00 -0.59
CA ILE A 10 -13.42 3.22 -1.83
C ILE A 10 -12.43 3.77 -2.88
N PHE A 11 -12.29 5.09 -2.95
CA PHE A 11 -11.42 5.77 -3.89
C PHE A 11 -10.32 6.55 -3.17
N GLY A 12 -9.17 6.67 -3.84
CA GLY A 12 -8.07 7.51 -3.41
C GLY A 12 -6.78 6.73 -3.12
N ARG A 13 -5.69 7.48 -2.99
CA ARG A 13 -4.35 6.97 -2.73
C ARG A 13 -3.88 7.37 -1.35
N VAL A 14 -3.27 6.42 -0.64
CA VAL A 14 -2.60 6.71 0.63
C VAL A 14 -1.41 7.63 0.38
N ASN A 15 -1.32 8.71 1.16
CA ASN A 15 -0.12 9.54 1.22
C ASN A 15 0.26 9.82 2.67
N LEU A 16 1.25 9.07 3.16
CA LEU A 16 1.72 9.16 4.53
C LEU A 16 2.59 10.41 4.79
N ASN A 17 2.85 11.24 3.77
CA ASN A 17 3.70 12.42 3.93
C ASN A 17 2.91 13.67 4.38
N VAL A 18 1.59 13.68 4.19
CA VAL A 18 0.73 14.88 4.41
C VAL A 18 0.55 15.18 5.91
N TYR A 19 -0.04 14.26 6.65
CA TYR A 19 -0.38 14.47 8.06
C TYR A 19 0.71 13.97 9.00
N SER A 20 0.87 14.60 10.17
CA SER A 20 1.86 14.21 11.19
C SER A 20 1.72 12.74 11.61
N ALA A 21 0.49 12.27 11.80
CA ALA A 21 0.20 10.88 12.11
C ALA A 21 0.69 9.93 11.00
N GLY A 22 0.47 10.28 9.72
CA GLY A 22 0.97 9.51 8.59
C GLY A 22 2.49 9.42 8.57
N ARG A 23 3.18 10.55 8.82
CA ARG A 23 4.65 10.58 8.85
C ARG A 23 5.20 9.71 9.97
N LEU A 24 4.57 9.71 11.14
CA LEU A 24 4.94 8.82 12.24
C LEU A 24 4.76 7.34 11.86
N LEU A 25 3.64 6.97 11.21
CA LEU A 25 3.42 5.61 10.73
C LEU A 25 4.49 5.18 9.72
N LYS A 26 4.88 6.08 8.80
CA LYS A 26 5.95 5.82 7.85
C LYS A 26 7.31 5.63 8.54
N GLU A 27 7.62 6.44 9.54
CA GLU A 27 8.86 6.36 10.32
C GLU A 27 8.99 5.04 11.10
N ILE A 28 7.90 4.55 11.70
CA ILE A 28 7.88 3.27 12.42
C ILE A 28 7.80 2.04 11.50
N GLY A 29 7.79 2.24 10.18
CA GLY A 29 7.87 1.15 9.20
C GLY A 29 6.52 0.55 8.77
N VAL A 30 5.44 1.33 8.78
CA VAL A 30 4.20 0.95 8.11
C VAL A 30 4.39 1.02 6.58
N ILE A 31 3.94 -0.02 5.89
CA ILE A 31 4.05 -0.19 4.43
C ILE A 31 2.78 0.33 3.76
N GLY A 32 2.87 0.83 2.52
CA GLY A 32 1.71 1.21 1.70
C GLY A 32 1.63 2.70 1.37
N ASP A 33 2.70 3.47 1.60
CA ASP A 33 2.76 4.86 1.14
C ASP A 33 2.66 4.90 -0.40
N GLY A 34 1.78 5.75 -0.92
CA GLY A 34 1.55 5.85 -2.36
C GLY A 34 0.75 4.71 -2.96
N CYS A 35 0.17 3.79 -2.20
CA CYS A 35 -0.68 2.72 -2.74
C CYS A 35 -2.16 3.12 -2.81
N ASP A 36 -2.88 2.59 -3.79
CA ASP A 36 -4.33 2.77 -4.00
C ASP A 36 -5.08 1.46 -4.26
N PHE A 37 -4.52 0.33 -3.80
CA PHE A 37 -5.25 -0.94 -3.72
C PHE A 37 -6.46 -0.85 -2.78
N THR A 38 -7.41 -1.77 -2.92
CA THR A 38 -8.46 -1.94 -1.89
C THR A 38 -7.90 -2.65 -0.64
N PRO A 39 -8.54 -2.50 0.53
CA PRO A 39 -8.14 -3.23 1.75
C PRO A 39 -8.08 -4.75 1.56
N GLU A 40 -9.05 -5.32 0.83
CA GLU A 40 -9.11 -6.75 0.53
C GLU A 40 -7.94 -7.18 -0.35
N THR A 41 -7.61 -6.37 -1.35
CA THR A 41 -6.47 -6.63 -2.25
C THR A 41 -5.15 -6.53 -1.50
N ALA A 42 -4.98 -5.52 -0.64
CA ALA A 42 -3.81 -5.37 0.22
C ALA A 42 -3.62 -6.58 1.14
N LEU A 43 -4.71 -7.11 1.72
CA LEU A 43 -4.70 -8.30 2.57
C LEU A 43 -4.23 -9.55 1.80
N VAL A 44 -4.86 -9.86 0.67
CA VAL A 44 -4.51 -11.03 -0.15
C VAL A 44 -3.09 -10.91 -0.70
N LYS A 45 -2.70 -9.72 -1.16
CA LYS A 45 -1.34 -9.44 -1.63
C LYS A 45 -0.32 -9.66 -0.51
N LEU A 46 -0.59 -9.21 0.71
CA LEU A 46 0.32 -9.44 1.85
C LEU A 46 0.45 -10.94 2.16
N MET A 47 -0.64 -11.71 2.13
CA MET A 47 -0.58 -13.17 2.29
C MET A 47 0.29 -13.81 1.21
N TRP A 48 0.11 -13.42 -0.05
CA TRP A 48 0.91 -13.92 -1.17
C TRP A 48 2.39 -13.53 -1.06
N VAL A 49 2.70 -12.26 -0.77
CA VAL A 49 4.08 -11.78 -0.61
C VAL A 49 4.78 -12.52 0.53
N LEU A 50 4.12 -12.71 1.67
CA LEU A 50 4.68 -13.42 2.82
C LEU A 50 4.91 -14.92 2.57
N GLY A 51 4.20 -15.50 1.60
CA GLY A 51 4.45 -16.84 1.09
C GLY A 51 5.80 -16.97 0.35
N HIS A 52 6.30 -15.87 -0.23
CA HIS A 52 7.50 -15.85 -1.06
C HIS A 52 8.70 -15.14 -0.39
N GLU A 53 8.47 -14.19 0.51
CA GLU A 53 9.52 -13.35 1.08
C GLU A 53 9.21 -12.92 2.52
N LYS A 54 10.25 -12.76 3.34
CA LYS A 54 10.12 -12.44 4.78
C LYS A 54 10.93 -11.21 5.19
N LYS A 55 11.96 -10.84 4.42
CA LYS A 55 12.81 -9.66 4.69
C LYS A 55 11.98 -8.40 4.48
N TYR A 56 11.92 -7.55 5.51
CA TYR A 56 11.12 -6.32 5.53
C TYR A 56 11.26 -5.50 4.25
N ALA A 57 12.50 -5.19 3.86
CA ALA A 57 12.78 -4.33 2.70
C ALA A 57 12.21 -4.90 1.39
N LYS A 58 12.23 -6.22 1.23
CA LYS A 58 11.69 -6.86 0.04
C LYS A 58 10.16 -6.96 0.13
N VAL A 59 9.60 -7.32 1.29
CA VAL A 59 8.13 -7.29 1.49
C VAL A 59 7.57 -5.90 1.19
N LYS A 60 8.20 -4.85 1.70
CA LYS A 60 7.82 -3.45 1.41
C LYS A 60 7.85 -3.18 -0.09
N LYS A 61 8.95 -3.55 -0.75
CA LYS A 61 9.11 -3.39 -2.20
C LYS A 61 7.99 -4.10 -2.98
N GLU A 62 7.73 -5.37 -2.70
CA GLU A 62 6.71 -6.16 -3.40
C GLU A 62 5.30 -5.61 -3.15
N MET A 63 5.00 -5.21 -1.90
CA MET A 63 3.71 -4.61 -1.55
C MET A 63 3.46 -3.29 -2.29
N GLU A 64 4.49 -2.46 -2.47
CA GLU A 64 4.42 -1.14 -3.13
C GLU A 64 4.67 -1.19 -4.65
N THR A 65 4.98 -2.36 -5.20
CA THR A 65 5.16 -2.58 -6.65
C THR A 65 3.85 -3.06 -7.25
N ASN A 66 3.37 -2.45 -8.34
CA ASN A 66 2.21 -2.96 -9.07
C ASN A 66 2.56 -4.30 -9.76
N ILE A 67 1.79 -5.35 -9.51
CA ILE A 67 2.03 -6.70 -10.07
C ILE A 67 0.94 -7.10 -11.08
N ALA A 68 -0.32 -6.79 -10.79
CA ALA A 68 -1.49 -7.26 -11.52
C ALA A 68 -2.54 -6.16 -11.79
N GLY A 69 -2.16 -4.88 -11.62
CA GLY A 69 -3.06 -3.73 -11.81
C GLY A 69 -3.69 -3.21 -10.51
N GLU A 70 -3.25 -3.71 -9.35
CA GLU A 70 -3.79 -3.33 -8.04
C GLU A 70 -3.29 -1.99 -7.51
N ILE A 71 -2.21 -1.44 -8.10
CA ILE A 71 -1.71 -0.10 -7.78
C ILE A 71 -1.56 0.68 -9.08
N THR A 72 -2.14 1.87 -9.16
CA THR A 72 -1.97 2.75 -10.33
C THR A 72 -0.81 3.72 -10.11
N GLU A 73 -0.25 4.31 -11.16
CA GLU A 73 0.76 5.37 -11.03
C GLU A 73 0.13 6.73 -10.67
N ARG A 74 -1.06 6.99 -11.23
CA ARG A 74 -1.82 8.23 -11.03
C ARG A 74 -3.31 7.93 -11.04
N SER A 75 -4.07 8.71 -10.29
CA SER A 75 -5.54 8.70 -10.39
C SER A 75 -5.96 9.37 -11.70
N LEU A 76 -6.83 8.69 -12.45
CA LEU A 76 -7.45 9.26 -13.63
C LEU A 76 -8.71 10.02 -13.22
N LEU A 77 -8.91 11.20 -13.82
CA LEU A 77 -10.24 11.79 -13.86
C LEU A 77 -11.02 10.99 -14.90
N ILE A 78 -12.09 10.34 -14.47
CA ILE A 78 -13.02 9.69 -15.38
C ILE A 78 -14.13 10.72 -15.62
N ASP A 79 -14.11 11.35 -16.79
CA ASP A 79 -15.22 12.18 -17.25
C ASP A 79 -16.40 11.25 -17.58
N GLU A 80 -17.61 11.65 -17.20
CA GLU A 80 -18.86 10.94 -17.52
C GLU A 80 -19.14 10.89 -19.02
#